data_AF-A0A970HEW5-F1
#
_entry.id   AF-A0A970HEW5-F1
#
_cell.length_a   1.000
_cell.length_b   1.000
_cell.length_c   1.000
_cell.angle_alpha   90.00
_cell.angle_beta   90.00
_cell.angle_gamma   90.00
#
_symmetry.space_group_name_H-M   'P 1'
#
loop_
_entity.id
_entity.type
_entity.pdbx_description
1 polymer ?
#
loop_
_entity_poly.entity_id
_entity_poly.type
_entity_poly.pdbx_seq_one_letter_code
_entity_poly.pdbx_strand_id
1 'polypeptide(L)'
;MEKLYLGILYSILAGIIVSTQNVFSARISEKMGMWETTFVVHLVGLIFALAMVVIFGEGNIKNIAEVKKVYLLAGVLGVFIIFLVANSVTLLGASFVVSLMVISQLAFAAVIDALGLFGNEKIPFDFTKFLGLILMIIGVIVFKLKG
;
A
#
# COMPACT_ATOMS: atom_id res chain seq x y z
N MET A 1 -15.09 3.36 -20.84
CA MET A 1 -15.92 2.57 -19.91
C MET A 1 -15.23 1.28 -19.49
N GLU A 2 -14.80 0.41 -20.41
CA GLU A 2 -14.11 -0.85 -20.08
C GLU A 2 -12.87 -0.70 -19.17
N LYS A 3 -11.96 0.24 -19.49
CA LYS A 3 -10.77 0.53 -18.66
C LYS A 3 -11.10 0.98 -17.23
N LEU A 4 -12.24 1.66 -17.03
CA LEU A 4 -12.68 2.10 -15.70
C LEU A 4 -13.08 0.90 -14.84
N TYR A 5 -13.87 -0.02 -15.39
CA TYR A 5 -14.31 -1.21 -14.67
C TYR A 5 -13.14 -2.14 -14.32
N LEU A 6 -12.16 -2.28 -15.21
CA LEU A 6 -10.92 -3.02 -14.93
C LEU A 6 -10.12 -2.38 -13.78
N GLY A 7 -9.97 -1.05 -13.79
CA GLY A 7 -9.28 -0.34 -12.70
C GLY A 7 -9.96 -0.52 -11.35
N ILE A 8 -11.30 -0.46 -11.32
CA ILE A 8 -12.09 -0.74 -10.11
C ILE A 8 -11.87 -2.18 -9.64
N LEU A 9 -11.94 -3.15 -10.56
CA LEU A 9 -11.74 -4.56 -10.25
C LEU A 9 -10.34 -4.81 -9.66
N TYR A 10 -9.29 -4.28 -10.29
CA TYR A 10 -7.92 -4.43 -9.78
C TYR A 10 -7.74 -3.78 -8.40
N SER A 11 -8.38 -2.64 -8.15
CA SER A 11 -8.29 -1.97 -6.85
C SER A 11 -8.97 -2.80 -5.73
N ILE A 12 -10.11 -3.42 -6.03
CA ILE A 12 -10.80 -4.32 -5.09
C ILE A 12 -9.95 -5.56 -4.81
N LEU A 13 -9.42 -6.20 -5.85
CA LEU A 13 -8.55 -7.38 -5.70
C LEU A 13 -7.28 -7.04 -4.92
N ALA A 14 -6.66 -5.89 -5.20
CA ALA A 14 -5.49 -5.41 -4.47
C ALA A 14 -5.81 -5.22 -2.98
N GLY A 15 -6.97 -4.65 -2.64
CA GLY A 15 -7.40 -4.50 -1.24
C GLY A 15 -7.53 -5.83 -0.50
N ILE A 16 -8.12 -6.84 -1.15
CA ILE A 16 -8.24 -8.20 -0.59
C ILE A 16 -6.84 -8.79 -0.34
N ILE A 17 -5.96 -8.72 -1.35
CA ILE A 17 -4.60 -9.28 -1.29
C ILE A 17 -3.76 -8.60 -0.22
N VAL A 18 -3.81 -7.26 -0.11
CA VAL A 18 -3.08 -6.48 0.90
C VAL A 18 -3.51 -6.89 2.30
N SER A 19 -4.81 -7.04 2.55
CA SER A 19 -5.32 -7.48 3.85
C SER A 19 -4.79 -8.86 4.25
N THR A 20 -4.82 -9.82 3.33
CA THR A 20 -4.26 -11.17 3.55
C THR A 20 -2.74 -11.13 3.77
N GLN A 21 -2.00 -10.37 2.95
CA GLN A 21 -0.55 -10.23 3.05
C GLN A 21 -0.13 -9.61 4.39
N ASN A 22 -0.88 -8.64 4.90
CA ASN A 22 -0.63 -8.03 6.21
C ASN A 22 -0.76 -9.05 7.35
N VAL A 23 -1.81 -9.89 7.32
CA VAL A 23 -2.01 -10.97 8.31
C VAL A 23 -0.87 -11.99 8.22
N PHE A 24 -0.51 -12.44 7.02
CA PHE A 24 0.57 -13.41 6.85
C PHE A 24 1.91 -12.87 7.33
N SER A 25 2.22 -11.60 7.00
CA SER A 25 3.45 -10.95 7.45
C SER A 25 3.50 -10.84 8.98
N ALA A 26 2.39 -10.48 9.63
CA ALA A 26 2.31 -10.46 11.10
C ALA A 26 2.57 -11.85 11.71
N ARG A 27 1.98 -12.91 11.15
CA ARG A 27 2.18 -14.29 11.62
C ARG A 27 3.61 -14.81 11.45
N ILE A 28 4.29 -14.42 10.38
CA ILE A 28 5.71 -14.73 10.19
C ILE A 28 6.54 -13.94 11.21
N SER A 29 6.20 -12.66 11.45
CA SER A 29 6.88 -11.79 12.41
C SER A 29 6.80 -12.29 13.84
N GLU A 30 5.69 -12.90 14.25
CA GLU A 30 5.53 -13.55 15.55
C GLU A 30 6.53 -14.70 15.76
N LYS A 31 7.02 -15.33 14.69
CA LYS A 31 7.92 -16.49 14.73
C LYS A 31 9.39 -16.19 14.44
N MET A 32 9.66 -15.23 13.56
CA MET A 32 11.01 -14.99 13.03
C MET A 32 11.63 -13.68 13.48
N GLY A 33 10.84 -12.74 14.00
CA GLY A 33 11.28 -11.36 14.18
C GLY A 33 10.92 -10.48 12.97
N MET A 34 10.95 -9.16 13.20
CA MET A 34 10.40 -8.17 12.28
C MET A 34 11.28 -7.97 11.03
N TRP A 35 12.60 -7.91 11.22
CA TRP A 35 13.54 -7.67 10.12
C TRP A 35 13.68 -8.91 9.24
N GLU A 36 13.72 -10.08 9.87
CA GLU A 36 13.76 -11.39 9.22
C GLU A 36 12.51 -11.60 8.37
N THR A 37 11.33 -11.29 8.92
CA THR A 37 10.07 -11.34 8.17
C THR A 37 10.08 -10.40 6.97
N THR A 38 10.52 -9.16 7.18
CA THR A 38 10.56 -8.17 6.10
C THR A 38 11.48 -8.64 4.98
N PHE A 39 12.65 -9.19 5.32
CA PHE A 39 13.58 -9.79 4.38
C PHE A 39 12.96 -10.98 3.62
N VAL A 40 12.36 -11.94 4.34
CA VAL A 40 11.74 -13.13 3.73
C VAL A 40 10.60 -12.77 2.80
N VAL A 41 9.70 -11.87 3.21
CA VAL A 41 8.57 -11.41 2.38
C VAL A 41 9.07 -10.77 1.07
N HIS A 42 10.10 -9.92 1.14
CA HIS A 42 10.68 -9.31 -0.06
C HIS A 42 11.44 -10.31 -0.91
N LEU A 43 12.14 -11.27 -0.32
CA LEU A 43 12.86 -12.31 -1.06
C LEU A 43 11.90 -13.22 -1.83
N VAL A 44 10.84 -13.71 -1.18
CA VAL A 44 9.81 -14.52 -1.84
C VAL A 44 9.10 -13.70 -2.93
N GLY A 45 8.77 -12.44 -2.64
CA GLY A 45 8.19 -11.52 -3.62
C GLY A 45 9.10 -11.29 -4.83
N LEU A 46 10.41 -11.14 -4.62
CA LEU A 46 11.40 -10.96 -5.69
C LEU A 46 11.49 -12.19 -6.59
N ILE A 47 11.56 -13.39 -6.01
CA ILE A 47 11.59 -14.65 -6.78
C ILE A 47 10.32 -14.78 -7.64
N PHE A 48 9.16 -14.51 -7.04
CA PHE A 48 7.89 -14.55 -7.78
C PHE A 48 7.83 -13.48 -8.87
N ALA A 49 8.24 -12.24 -8.59
CA ALA A 49 8.28 -11.17 -9.58
C ALA A 49 9.22 -11.50 -10.75
N LEU A 50 10.39 -12.10 -10.48
CA LEU A 50 11.31 -12.56 -11.52
C LEU A 50 10.67 -13.63 -12.41
N ALA A 51 9.98 -14.61 -11.81
CA ALA A 51 9.26 -15.63 -12.58
C ALA A 51 8.19 -15.00 -13.49
N MET A 52 7.43 -14.03 -12.97
CA MET A 52 6.39 -13.34 -13.75
C MET A 52 6.98 -12.50 -14.88
N VAL A 53 8.13 -11.86 -14.69
CA VAL A 53 8.85 -11.16 -15.76
C VAL A 53 9.29 -12.14 -16.85
N VAL A 54 9.78 -13.32 -16.48
CA VAL A 54 10.23 -14.32 -17.48
C VAL A 54 9.06 -14.88 -18.29
N ILE A 55 7.88 -15.06 -17.67
CA ILE A 55 6.72 -15.67 -18.34
C ILE A 55 5.89 -14.63 -19.12
N PHE A 56 5.69 -13.44 -18.56
CA PHE A 56 4.74 -12.43 -19.06
C PHE A 56 5.38 -11.06 -19.34
N GLY A 57 6.68 -10.89 -19.11
CA GLY A 57 7.33 -9.58 -19.22
C GLY A 57 7.45 -9.09 -20.65
N GLU A 58 6.75 -8.01 -20.98
CA GLU A 58 6.83 -7.33 -22.29
C GLU A 58 7.72 -6.07 -22.24
N GLY A 59 8.19 -5.68 -21.06
CA GLY A 59 9.01 -4.47 -20.85
C GLY A 59 10.52 -4.66 -21.06
N ASN A 60 11.29 -3.59 -20.88
CA ASN A 60 12.75 -3.61 -20.97
C ASN A 60 13.42 -3.16 -19.65
N ILE A 61 13.95 -4.12 -18.88
CA ILE A 61 14.63 -3.85 -17.60
C ILE A 61 15.85 -2.93 -17.76
N LYS A 62 16.51 -2.90 -18.94
CA LYS A 62 17.67 -2.05 -19.17
C LYS A 62 17.35 -0.55 -19.06
N ASN A 63 16.07 -0.17 -19.23
CA ASN A 63 15.61 1.20 -19.09
C ASN A 63 15.63 1.69 -17.63
N ILE A 64 16.00 0.85 -16.65
CA ILE A 64 16.19 1.27 -15.25
C ILE A 64 17.18 2.44 -15.11
N ALA A 65 18.15 2.56 -16.02
CA ALA A 65 19.09 3.67 -16.05
C ALA A 65 18.44 5.03 -16.40
N GLU A 66 17.29 5.00 -17.09
CA GLU A 66 16.52 6.18 -17.49
C GLU A 66 15.53 6.62 -16.40
N VAL A 67 15.22 5.73 -15.44
CA VAL A 67 14.32 6.04 -14.33
C VAL A 67 14.99 7.04 -13.37
N LYS A 68 14.23 8.06 -12.96
CA LYS A 68 14.69 9.00 -11.92
C LYS A 68 15.08 8.21 -10.66
N LYS A 69 16.33 8.33 -10.22
CA LYS A 69 16.88 7.55 -9.08
C LYS A 69 16.04 7.64 -7.80
N VAL A 70 15.38 8.77 -7.57
CA VAL A 70 14.47 8.94 -6.42
C VAL A 70 13.29 7.97 -6.43
N TYR A 71 12.80 7.56 -7.60
CA TYR A 71 11.70 6.59 -7.71
C TYR A 71 12.15 5.15 -7.43
N LEU A 72 13.46 4.86 -7.50
CA LEU A 72 13.99 3.56 -7.07
C LEU A 72 13.88 3.37 -5.55
N LEU A 73 13.70 4.45 -4.78
CA LEU A 73 13.40 4.39 -3.35
C LEU A 73 12.04 3.71 -3.07
N ALA A 74 11.18 3.51 -4.08
CA ALA A 74 9.96 2.73 -3.92
C ALA A 74 10.21 1.34 -3.33
N GLY A 75 11.33 0.68 -3.67
CA GLY A 75 11.71 -0.60 -3.08
C GLY A 75 12.04 -0.48 -1.59
N VAL A 76 12.76 0.57 -1.20
CA VAL A 76 13.07 0.86 0.21
C VAL A 76 11.80 1.20 1.00
N LEU A 77 10.89 1.97 0.41
CA LEU A 77 9.59 2.26 1.02
C LEU A 77 8.78 0.96 1.23
N GLY A 78 8.84 0.02 0.28
CA GLY A 78 8.23 -1.31 0.43
C GLY A 78 8.72 -2.07 1.66
N VAL A 79 10.03 -2.05 1.92
CA VAL A 79 10.64 -2.64 3.13
C VAL A 79 10.04 -2.02 4.40
N PHE A 80 9.98 -0.69 4.47
CA PHE A 80 9.40 0.00 5.62
C PHE A 80 7.91 -0.24 5.77
N ILE A 81 7.14 -0.35 4.67
CA ILE A 81 5.72 -0.66 4.73
C ILE A 81 5.50 -2.02 5.40
N ILE A 82 6.20 -3.06 4.96
CA ILE A 82 6.06 -4.40 5.54
C ILE A 82 6.47 -4.41 7.01
N PHE A 83 7.60 -3.79 7.34
CA PHE A 83 8.08 -3.69 8.72
C PHE A 83 7.04 -3.01 9.64
N LEU A 84 6.55 -1.83 9.24
CA LEU A 84 5.61 -1.05 10.04
C LEU A 84 4.25 -1.75 10.15
N VAL A 85 3.75 -2.32 9.05
CA VAL A 85 2.42 -2.94 9.03
C VAL A 85 2.42 -4.27 9.77
N ALA A 86 3.41 -5.14 9.56
CA ALA A 86 3.48 -6.41 10.28
C ALA A 86 3.50 -6.18 11.80
N ASN A 87 4.28 -5.21 12.26
CA ASN A 87 4.32 -4.82 13.68
C ASN A 87 3.02 -4.15 14.15
N SER A 88 2.43 -3.28 13.34
CA SER A 88 1.16 -2.65 13.73
C SER A 88 0.05 -3.70 13.88
N VAL A 89 0.03 -4.72 13.02
CA VAL A 89 -1.00 -5.77 13.05
C VAL A 89 -0.88 -6.66 14.29
N THR A 90 0.33 -6.97 14.75
CA THR A 90 0.53 -7.72 16.01
C THR A 90 0.09 -6.90 17.23
N LEU A 91 0.20 -5.56 17.18
CA LEU A 91 -0.16 -4.67 18.29
C LEU A 91 -1.64 -4.26 18.32
N LEU A 92 -2.25 -4.06 17.16
CA LEU A 92 -3.55 -3.39 17.01
C LEU A 92 -4.62 -4.26 16.34
N GLY A 93 -4.24 -5.43 15.82
CA GLY A 93 -5.10 -6.27 14.99
C GLY A 93 -5.23 -5.75 13.55
N ALA A 94 -5.48 -6.67 12.62
CA ALA A 94 -5.45 -6.37 11.19
C ALA A 94 -6.48 -5.31 10.75
N SER A 95 -7.71 -5.42 11.24
CA SER A 95 -8.81 -4.55 10.80
C SER A 95 -8.59 -3.08 11.20
N PHE A 96 -8.04 -2.81 12.39
CA PHE A 96 -7.78 -1.45 12.83
C PHE A 96 -6.58 -0.83 12.08
N VAL A 97 -5.54 -1.62 11.82
CA VAL A 97 -4.39 -1.17 11.03
C VAL A 97 -4.79 -0.78 9.62
N VAL A 98 -5.54 -1.64 8.91
CA VAL A 98 -6.01 -1.35 7.55
C VAL A 98 -6.86 -0.08 7.53
N SER A 99 -7.73 0.09 8.52
CA SER A 99 -8.56 1.29 8.67
C SER A 99 -7.74 2.57 8.80
N LEU A 100 -6.74 2.58 9.68
CA LEU A 100 -5.83 3.72 9.86
C LEU A 100 -4.97 3.97 8.62
N MET A 101 -4.52 2.91 7.95
CA MET A 101 -3.74 3.01 6.71
C MET A 101 -4.54 3.71 5.63
N VAL A 102 -5.79 3.29 5.37
CA VAL A 102 -6.61 3.88 4.30
C VAL A 102 -6.87 5.36 4.57
N ILE A 103 -7.18 5.75 5.81
CA ILE A 103 -7.36 7.17 6.17
C ILE A 103 -6.07 7.96 5.91
N SER A 104 -4.93 7.45 6.39
CA SER A 104 -3.64 8.13 6.26
C SER A 104 -3.20 8.25 4.81
N GLN A 105 -3.42 7.20 4.01
CA GLN A 105 -3.13 7.17 2.58
C GLN A 105 -3.98 8.18 1.81
N LEU A 106 -5.28 8.27 2.09
CA LEU A 106 -6.16 9.24 1.42
C LEU A 106 -5.84 10.68 1.83
N ALA A 107 -5.53 10.93 3.10
CA ALA A 107 -5.10 12.24 3.56
C ALA A 107 -3.81 12.67 2.85
N PHE A 108 -2.82 11.78 2.77
CA PHE A 108 -1.55 12.08 2.10
C PHE A 108 -1.70 12.17 0.58
N ALA A 109 -2.56 11.36 -0.05
CA ALA A 109 -2.90 11.49 -1.46
C ALA A 109 -3.50 12.86 -1.77
N ALA A 110 -4.38 13.36 -0.91
CA ALA A 110 -4.94 14.71 -1.07
C ALA A 110 -3.88 15.82 -0.95
N VAL A 111 -2.85 15.62 -0.12
CA VAL A 111 -1.69 16.53 -0.04
C VAL A 111 -0.85 16.47 -1.32
N ILE A 112 -0.58 15.27 -1.84
CA ILE A 112 0.13 15.07 -3.12
C ILE A 112 -0.60 15.79 -4.26
N ASP A 113 -1.90 15.59 -4.35
CA ASP A 113 -2.78 16.23 -5.34
C ASP A 113 -2.78 17.76 -5.22
N ALA A 114 -2.95 18.29 -3.99
CA ALA A 114 -3.03 19.73 -3.75
C ALA A 114 -1.72 20.45 -4.09
N LEU A 115 -0.58 19.81 -3.80
CA LEU A 115 0.74 20.36 -4.07
C LEU A 115 1.26 20.05 -5.48
N GLY A 116 0.62 19.12 -6.21
CA GLY A 116 1.08 18.65 -7.52
C GLY A 116 2.42 17.92 -7.43
N LEU A 117 2.64 17.17 -6.35
CA LEU A 117 3.90 16.46 -6.13
C LEU A 117 4.07 15.33 -7.14
N PHE A 118 5.32 14.95 -7.41
CA PHE A 118 5.70 13.82 -8.27
C PHE A 118 5.25 13.92 -9.74
N GLY A 119 4.86 15.12 -10.19
CA GLY A 119 4.37 15.36 -11.56
C GLY A 119 2.87 15.12 -11.72
N ASN A 120 2.12 14.95 -10.62
CA ASN A 120 0.67 14.91 -10.67
C ASN A 120 0.08 16.28 -11.00
N GLU A 121 -1.07 16.27 -11.69
CA GLU A 121 -1.86 17.49 -11.90
C GLU A 121 -2.31 18.07 -10.55
N LYS A 122 -2.19 19.39 -10.40
CA LYS A 122 -2.65 20.07 -9.19
C LYS A 122 -4.17 20.02 -9.12
N ILE A 123 -4.69 19.28 -8.16
CA ILE A 123 -6.13 19.22 -7.90
C ILE A 123 -6.39 20.00 -6.60
N PRO A 124 -7.16 21.10 -6.63
CA PRO A 124 -7.41 21.89 -5.43
C PRO A 124 -8.06 21.02 -4.35
N PHE A 125 -7.63 21.25 -3.11
CA PHE A 125 -8.20 20.58 -1.96
C PHE A 125 -9.61 21.12 -1.72
N ASP A 126 -10.60 20.35 -2.14
CA ASP A 126 -12.01 20.70 -1.98
C ASP A 126 -12.51 20.38 -0.56
N PHE A 127 -13.45 21.18 -0.06
CA PHE A 127 -14.13 20.97 1.22
C PHE A 127 -14.83 19.60 1.28
N THR A 128 -15.29 19.08 0.13
CA THR A 128 -15.87 17.74 0.03
C THR A 128 -14.85 16.64 0.37
N LYS A 129 -13.59 16.77 -0.06
CA LYS A 129 -12.52 15.80 0.27
C LYS A 129 -12.24 15.82 1.78
N PHE A 130 -12.22 17.00 2.39
CA PHE A 130 -12.07 17.15 3.83
C PHE A 130 -13.21 16.50 4.62
N LEU A 131 -14.46 16.75 4.22
CA LEU A 131 -15.62 16.14 4.85
C LEU A 131 -15.61 14.61 4.70
N GLY A 132 -15.20 14.11 3.53
CA GLY A 132 -14.99 12.68 3.29
C GLY A 132 -14.00 12.06 4.28
N LEU A 133 -12.85 12.69 4.51
CA LEU A 133 -11.86 12.21 5.48
C LEU A 133 -12.43 12.17 6.91
N ILE A 134 -13.19 13.19 7.32
CA ILE A 134 -13.86 13.21 8.63
C ILE A 134 -14.85 12.04 8.74
N LEU A 135 -15.68 11.81 7.72
CA LEU A 135 -16.64 10.71 7.71
C LEU A 135 -15.96 9.35 7.79
N MET A 136 -14.81 9.18 7.13
CA MET A 136 -14.01 7.96 7.24
C MET A 136 -13.46 7.75 8.65
N ILE A 137 -12.94 8.80 9.29
CA ILE A 137 -12.47 8.73 10.68
C ILE A 137 -13.61 8.33 11.62
N ILE A 138 -14.78 8.96 11.49
CA ILE A 138 -15.97 8.60 12.26
C ILE A 138 -16.35 7.13 12.01
N GLY A 139 -16.35 6.70 10.74
CA GLY A 139 -16.63 5.32 10.36
C GLY A 139 -15.69 4.32 11.04
N VAL A 140 -14.40 4.63 11.10
CA VAL A 140 -13.40 3.78 11.78
C VAL A 140 -13.59 3.76 13.30
N ILE A 141 -13.93 4.90 13.91
CA ILE A 141 -14.27 4.96 15.34
C ILE A 141 -15.48 4.06 15.63
N VAL A 142 -16.54 4.19 14.84
CA VAL A 142 -17.75 3.35 14.98
C VAL A 142 -17.44 1.87 14.75
N PHE A 143 -16.63 1.55 13.75
CA PHE A 143 -16.21 0.18 13.46
C PHE A 143 -15.45 -0.44 14.63
N LYS A 144 -14.58 0.34 15.29
CA LYS A 144 -13.86 -0.10 16.49
C LYS A 144 -14.77 -0.25 17.72
N LEU A 145 -15.82 0.57 17.85
CA LEU A 145 -16.70 0.55 19.03
C LEU A 145 -17.52 -0.74 19.20
N LYS A 146 -17.60 -1.61 18.18
CA LYS A 146 -18.36 -2.88 18.22
C LYS A 146 -17.49 -4.13 18.05
N GLY A 147 -16.16 -4.04 18.21
CA GLY A 147 -15.23 -5.16 18.06
C GLY A 147 -14.21 -5.20 19.18
#